data_AF-A0A2V2F5L7-F1
#
_entry.id   AF-A0A2V2F5L7-F1
#
_cell.length_a   1.000
_cell.length_b   1.000
_cell.length_c   1.000
_cell.angle_alpha   90.00
_cell.angle_beta   90.00
_cell.angle_gamma   90.00
#
_symmetry.space_group_name_H-M   'P 1'
#
loop_
_entity.id
_entity.type
_entity.pdbx_description
1 polymer ?
#
loop_
_entity_poly.entity_id
_entity_poly.type
_entity_poly.pdbx_seq_one_letter_code
_entity_poly.pdbx_strand_id
1 'polypeptide(L)'
;MEEQASQVTMDFAAQLIALSRVIVDIFKTNDLDKLPEMNRIIKEMYRLQHGSEDPAMQTIDVEANVIYTNFDMLVKVLKTAETDGDLPSLQNAVNKFLHNINEATVNIAAMFGLL
;
A
#
# COMPACT_ATOMS: atom_id res chain seq x y z
N MET A 1 1.85 6.15 31.48
CA MET A 1 2.79 6.87 30.59
C MET A 1 2.21 6.73 29.19
N GLU A 2 1.71 7.82 28.62
CA GLU A 2 1.40 7.83 27.18
C GLU A 2 2.74 7.82 26.44
N GLU A 3 3.05 6.70 25.80
CA GLU A 3 4.20 6.60 24.91
C GLU A 3 3.88 7.45 23.68
N GLN A 4 4.56 8.59 23.51
CA GLN A 4 4.43 9.38 22.29
C GLN A 4 4.86 8.51 21.10
N ALA A 5 4.02 8.42 20.08
CA ALA A 5 4.36 7.74 18.84
C ALA A 5 5.66 8.35 18.27
N SER A 6 6.59 7.48 17.85
CA SER A 6 7.84 7.95 17.26
C SER A 6 7.56 8.76 15.99
N GLN A 7 8.51 9.63 15.60
CA GLN A 7 8.41 10.36 14.34
C GLN A 7 8.27 9.42 13.14
N VAL A 8 8.95 8.27 13.15
CA VAL A 8 8.86 7.26 12.09
C VAL A 8 7.44 6.69 12.01
N THR A 9 6.81 6.41 13.14
CA THR A 9 5.43 5.92 13.18
C THR A 9 4.46 6.97 12.62
N MET A 10 4.64 8.24 12.96
CA MET A 10 3.83 9.33 12.41
C MET A 10 4.05 9.50 10.89
N ASP A 11 5.29 9.43 10.43
CA ASP A 11 5.63 9.54 9.00
C ASP A 11 5.06 8.35 8.20
N PHE A 12 5.12 7.14 8.76
CA PHE A 12 4.53 5.95 8.16
C PHE A 12 3.00 6.05 8.09
N ALA A 13 2.36 6.51 9.18
CA ALA A 13 0.93 6.77 9.21
C ALA A 13 0.51 7.80 8.15
N ALA A 14 1.30 8.85 7.94
CA ALA A 14 1.05 9.82 6.87
C ALA A 14 1.12 9.17 5.47
N GLN A 15 2.07 8.25 5.24
CA GLN A 15 2.13 7.49 3.99
C GLN A 15 0.94 6.52 3.84
N LEU A 16 0.48 5.86 4.90
CA LEU A 16 -0.73 5.02 4.86
C LEU A 16 -1.97 5.81 4.43
N ILE A 17 -2.16 7.01 5.00
CA ILE A 17 -3.26 7.91 4.62
C ILE A 17 -3.15 8.32 3.15
N ALA A 18 -1.94 8.65 2.68
CA ALA A 18 -1.71 8.97 1.28
C ALA A 18 -2.02 7.77 0.36
N LEU A 19 -1.59 6.57 0.75
CA LEU A 19 -1.86 5.32 0.01
C LEU A 19 -3.37 5.07 -0.11
N SER A 20 -4.10 5.20 1.00
CA SER A 20 -5.56 5.04 1.03
C SER A 20 -6.26 6.00 0.06
N ARG A 21 -5.83 7.26 0.00
CA ARG A 21 -6.38 8.25 -0.94
C ARG A 21 -6.16 7.84 -2.39
N VAL A 22 -4.95 7.41 -2.74
CA VAL A 22 -4.63 6.96 -4.10
C VAL A 22 -5.46 5.73 -4.49
N ILE A 23 -5.63 4.77 -3.57
CA ILE A 23 -6.47 3.58 -3.81
C ILE A 23 -7.93 3.97 -4.06
N VAL A 24 -8.48 4.88 -3.25
CA VAL A 24 -9.85 5.38 -3.43
C VAL A 24 -10.00 6.11 -4.76
N ASP A 25 -9.02 6.92 -5.15
CA ASP A 25 -9.03 7.61 -6.43
C ASP A 25 -9.04 6.61 -7.60
N ILE A 26 -8.18 5.58 -7.56
CA ILE A 26 -8.14 4.52 -8.58
C ILE A 26 -9.49 3.80 -8.65
N PHE A 27 -10.09 3.42 -7.51
CA PHE A 27 -11.40 2.75 -7.53
C PHE A 27 -12.55 3.63 -8.05
N LYS A 28 -12.51 4.93 -7.79
CA LYS A 28 -13.56 5.87 -8.24
C LYS A 28 -13.44 6.19 -9.74
N THR A 29 -12.22 6.24 -10.26
CA THR A 29 -11.94 6.77 -11.60
C THR A 29 -11.52 5.69 -12.60
N ASN A 30 -11.12 4.52 -12.13
CA ASN A 30 -10.37 3.51 -12.89
C ASN A 30 -9.10 4.07 -13.55
N ASP A 31 -8.56 5.18 -13.04
CA ASP A 31 -7.37 5.84 -13.57
C ASP A 31 -6.09 5.16 -13.04
N LEU A 32 -5.47 4.34 -13.89
CA LEU A 32 -4.21 3.67 -13.57
C LEU A 32 -2.98 4.58 -13.72
N ASP A 33 -3.12 5.81 -14.22
CA ASP A 33 -2.02 6.79 -14.27
C ASP A 33 -1.57 7.24 -12.87
N LYS A 34 -2.33 6.85 -11.83
CA LYS A 34 -2.01 7.03 -10.41
C LYS A 34 -1.01 6.01 -9.85
N LEU A 35 -0.73 4.92 -10.56
CA LEU A 35 0.18 3.87 -10.09
C LEU A 35 1.63 4.35 -9.80
N PRO A 36 2.22 5.30 -10.56
CA PRO A 36 3.51 5.89 -10.19
C PRO A 36 3.49 6.60 -8.84
N GLU A 37 2.39 7.27 -8.48
CA GLU A 37 2.22 7.90 -7.16
C GLU A 37 2.14 6.83 -6.06
N MET A 38 1.34 5.79 -6.29
CA MET A 38 1.24 4.63 -5.39
C MET A 38 2.61 3.98 -5.15
N ASN A 39 3.40 3.77 -6.21
CA ASN A 39 4.77 3.24 -6.12
C ASN A 39 5.67 4.11 -5.24
N ARG A 40 5.61 5.44 -5.41
CA ARG A 40 6.41 6.37 -4.62
C ARG A 40 6.07 6.26 -3.13
N ILE A 41 4.79 6.20 -2.79
CA ILE A 41 4.31 6.07 -1.42
C ILE A 41 4.77 4.74 -0.81
N ILE A 42 4.60 3.63 -1.54
CA ILE A 42 4.99 2.30 -1.09
C ILE A 42 6.50 2.18 -0.84
N LYS A 43 7.32 2.75 -1.73
CA LYS A 43 8.78 2.81 -1.51
C LYS A 43 9.15 3.60 -0.28
N GLU A 44 8.44 4.69 0.00
CA GLU A 44 8.68 5.48 1.21
C GLU A 44 8.26 4.73 2.47
N MET A 45 7.12 4.05 2.46
CA MET A 45 6.71 3.14 3.54
C MET A 45 7.77 2.07 3.80
N TYR A 46 8.26 1.42 2.75
CA TYR A 46 9.30 0.40 2.85
C TYR A 46 10.57 0.97 3.50
N ARG A 47 11.01 2.16 3.05
CA ARG A 47 12.18 2.87 3.59
C ARG A 47 12.01 3.20 5.06
N LEU A 48 10.85 3.70 5.47
CA LEU A 48 10.56 4.06 6.87
C LEU A 48 10.56 2.82 7.77
N GLN A 49 9.93 1.73 7.34
CA GLN A 49 9.87 0.50 8.11
C GLN A 49 11.26 -0.15 8.26
N HIS A 50 11.95 -0.39 7.15
CA HIS A 50 13.21 -1.14 7.13
C HIS A 50 14.42 -0.29 7.57
N GLY A 51 14.27 1.04 7.57
CA GLY A 51 15.27 1.98 8.05
C GLY A 51 15.15 2.32 9.53
N SER A 52 14.22 1.69 10.26
CA SER A 52 13.90 2.01 11.65
C SER A 52 14.11 0.82 12.58
N GLU A 53 14.53 1.11 13.81
CA GLU A 53 14.58 0.16 14.93
C GLU A 53 13.31 0.21 15.80
N ASP A 54 12.32 1.04 15.43
CA ASP A 54 11.06 1.18 16.15
C ASP A 54 10.28 -0.15 16.19
N PRO A 55 9.97 -0.70 17.38
CA PRO A 55 9.17 -1.92 17.51
C PRO A 55 7.79 -1.84 16.83
N ALA A 56 7.21 -0.64 16.69
CA ALA A 56 5.97 -0.45 15.94
C ALA A 56 6.13 -0.86 14.47
N MET A 57 7.31 -0.62 13.86
CA MET A 57 7.60 -1.03 12.47
C MET A 57 7.76 -2.54 12.32
N GLN A 58 8.24 -3.22 13.37
CA GLN A 58 8.31 -4.68 13.40
C GLN A 58 6.92 -5.33 13.57
N THR A 59 6.05 -4.68 14.35
CA THR A 59 4.70 -5.18 14.63
C THR A 59 3.83 -5.22 13.38
N ILE A 60 4.05 -4.31 12.44
CA ILE A 60 3.28 -4.19 11.20
C ILE A 60 3.87 -5.01 10.03
N ASP A 61 4.97 -5.72 10.23
CA ASP A 61 5.76 -6.33 9.14
C ASP A 61 4.94 -7.24 8.23
N VAL A 62 4.09 -8.08 8.82
CA VAL A 62 3.22 -9.00 8.08
C VAL A 62 2.30 -8.22 7.13
N GLU A 63 1.64 -7.17 7.62
CA GLU A 63 0.68 -6.39 6.82
C GLU A 63 1.40 -5.48 5.81
N ALA A 64 2.53 -4.89 6.19
CA ALA A 64 3.35 -4.10 5.29
C ALA A 64 3.81 -4.95 4.09
N ASN A 65 4.21 -6.20 4.34
CA ASN A 65 4.61 -7.12 3.29
C ASN A 65 3.46 -7.52 2.35
N VAL A 66 2.21 -7.56 2.85
CA VAL A 66 1.01 -7.74 1.99
C VAL A 66 0.91 -6.56 1.02
N ILE A 67 1.08 -5.32 1.48
CA ILE A 67 1.06 -4.13 0.61
C ILE A 67 2.15 -4.24 -0.47
N TYR A 68 3.39 -4.53 -0.07
CA TYR A 68 4.54 -4.54 -1.00
C TYR A 68 4.40 -5.63 -2.06
N THR A 69 4.10 -6.86 -1.63
CA THR A 69 4.00 -8.00 -2.54
C THR A 69 2.83 -7.83 -3.51
N ASN A 70 1.67 -7.34 -3.05
CA ASN A 70 0.53 -7.14 -3.94
C ASN A 70 0.79 -6.01 -4.95
N PHE A 71 1.49 -4.95 -4.57
CA PHE A 71 1.86 -3.89 -5.52
C PHE A 71 2.86 -4.38 -6.58
N ASP A 72 3.87 -5.16 -6.18
CA ASP A 72 4.79 -5.78 -7.13
C ASP A 72 4.07 -6.71 -8.12
N MET A 73 3.10 -7.49 -7.64
CA MET A 73 2.28 -8.34 -8.49
C MET A 73 1.39 -7.55 -9.44
N LEU A 74 0.80 -6.44 -8.97
CA LEU A 74 0.03 -5.52 -9.80
C LEU A 74 0.88 -4.98 -10.96
N VAL A 75 2.10 -4.50 -10.68
CA VAL A 75 3.02 -4.00 -11.71
C VAL A 75 3.41 -5.10 -12.70
N LYS A 76 3.66 -6.34 -12.24
CA LYS A 76 3.97 -7.47 -13.12
C LYS A 76 2.81 -7.79 -14.06
N VAL A 77 1.59 -7.84 -13.54
CA VAL A 77 0.38 -8.14 -14.33
C VAL A 77 0.12 -7.08 -15.39
N LEU A 78 0.29 -5.79 -15.07
CA LEU A 78 0.13 -4.71 -16.03
C LEU A 78 1.16 -4.78 -17.16
N LYS A 79 2.43 -5.07 -16.82
CA LYS A 79 3.49 -5.27 -17.83
C LYS A 79 3.21 -6.44 -18.76
N THR A 80 2.62 -7.53 -18.26
CA THR A 80 2.26 -8.68 -19.12
C THR A 80 1.07 -8.40 -20.03
N ALA A 81 0.16 -7.52 -19.62
CA ALA A 81 -1.01 -7.15 -20.41
C ALA A 81 -0.68 -6.22 -21.59
N GLU A 82 0.38 -5.41 -21.48
CA GLU A 82 0.88 -4.60 -22.62
C GLU A 82 1.34 -5.47 -23.80
N THR A 83 1.74 -6.73 -23.52
CA THR A 83 2.23 -7.69 -24.52
C THR A 83 1.16 -8.67 -25.03
N ASP A 84 0.18 -9.02 -24.20
CA ASP A 84 -0.87 -9.98 -24.53
C ASP A 84 -2.14 -9.68 -23.70
N GLY A 85 -3.21 -9.22 -24.35
CA GLY A 85 -4.51 -9.82 -24.07
C GLY A 85 -5.61 -9.03 -23.35
N ASP A 86 -6.78 -9.65 -23.52
CA ASP A 86 -8.07 -9.62 -22.86
C ASP A 86 -8.26 -8.75 -21.58
N LEU A 87 -8.76 -7.53 -21.80
CA LEU A 87 -9.06 -6.49 -20.79
C LEU A 87 -9.88 -6.91 -19.55
N PRO A 88 -10.91 -7.77 -19.62
CA PRO A 88 -11.75 -8.09 -18.46
C PRO A 88 -11.03 -8.91 -17.38
N SER A 89 -10.16 -9.83 -17.79
CA SER A 89 -9.38 -10.67 -16.86
C SER A 89 -8.34 -9.84 -16.09
N LEU A 90 -7.75 -8.86 -16.77
CA LEU A 90 -6.81 -7.89 -16.21
C LEU A 90 -7.47 -7.01 -15.16
N GLN A 91 -8.65 -6.45 -15.44
CA GLN A 91 -9.35 -5.59 -14.50
C GLN A 91 -9.69 -6.32 -13.20
N ASN A 92 -10.10 -7.59 -13.29
CA ASN A 92 -10.38 -8.41 -12.11
C ASN A 92 -9.13 -8.66 -11.27
N ALA A 93 -7.99 -8.92 -11.91
CA ALA A 93 -6.71 -9.07 -11.22
C ALA A 93 -6.28 -7.78 -10.52
N VAL A 94 -6.35 -6.63 -11.22
CA VAL A 94 -6.04 -5.31 -10.67
C VAL A 94 -6.89 -5.01 -9.44
N ASN A 95 -8.22 -5.20 -9.53
CA ASN A 95 -9.14 -4.96 -8.42
C ASN A 95 -8.80 -5.83 -7.20
N LYS A 96 -8.41 -7.10 -7.43
CA LYS A 96 -8.02 -8.01 -6.35
C LYS A 96 -6.75 -7.53 -5.62
N PHE A 97 -5.73 -7.10 -6.36
CA PHE A 97 -4.50 -6.58 -5.74
C PHE A 97 -4.77 -5.29 -4.96
N LEU A 98 -5.53 -4.35 -5.53
CA LEU A 98 -5.90 -3.11 -4.85
C LEU A 98 -6.72 -3.37 -3.59
N HIS A 99 -7.62 -4.36 -3.62
CA HIS A 99 -8.40 -4.76 -2.45
C HIS A 99 -7.51 -5.30 -1.32
N ASN A 100 -6.58 -6.22 -1.63
CA ASN A 100 -5.65 -6.75 -0.64
C ASN A 100 -4.78 -5.65 -0.01
N ILE A 101 -4.31 -4.69 -0.83
CA ILE A 101 -3.53 -3.55 -0.33
C ILE A 101 -4.39 -2.67 0.60
N ASN A 102 -5.65 -2.44 0.25
CA ASN A 102 -6.57 -1.67 1.08
C ASN A 102 -6.85 -2.34 2.42
N GLU A 103 -7.07 -3.66 2.43
CA GLU A 103 -7.29 -4.43 3.66
C GLU A 103 -6.08 -4.34 4.59
N ALA A 104 -4.87 -4.56 4.07
CA ALA A 104 -3.64 -4.41 4.85
C ALA A 104 -3.44 -2.98 5.37
N THR A 105 -3.79 -1.96 4.57
CA THR A 105 -3.75 -0.55 4.99
C THR A 105 -4.66 -0.30 6.19
N VAL A 106 -5.88 -0.86 6.18
CA VAL A 106 -6.84 -0.76 7.29
C VAL A 106 -6.33 -1.51 8.52
N ASN A 107 -5.75 -2.70 8.36
CA ASN A 107 -5.20 -3.48 9.47
C ASN A 107 -4.06 -2.73 10.16
N ILE A 108 -3.15 -2.10 9.40
CA ILE A 108 -2.08 -1.29 9.99
C ILE A 108 -2.65 -0.04 10.69
N ALA A 109 -3.66 0.62 10.10
CA ALA A 109 -4.32 1.75 10.73
C ALA A 109 -4.96 1.37 12.08
N ALA A 110 -5.59 0.19 12.18
CA ALA A 110 -6.09 -0.34 13.45
C ALA A 110 -4.96 -0.57 14.47
N MET A 111 -3.82 -1.14 14.04
CA MET A 111 -2.67 -1.39 14.91
C MET A 111 -2.07 -0.10 15.48
N PHE A 112 -2.15 1.01 14.72
CA PHE A 112 -1.72 2.34 15.17
C PHE A 112 -2.82 3.12 15.92
N GLY A 113 -4.02 2.58 16.08
CA GLY A 113 -5.12 3.27 16.76
C GLY A 113 -5.68 4.46 15.98
N LEU A 114 -5.66 4.40 14.64
CA LEU A 114 -6.12 5.47 13.75
C LEU A 114 -7.58 5.29 13.29
N LEU A 115 -8.30 4.32 13.84
CA LEU A 115 -9.69 3.96 13.49
C LEU A 115 -10.64 4.11 14.68
#